data_AF-A0A537K984-F1
#
_entry.id   AF-A0A537K984-F1
#
_cell.length_a   1.000
_cell.length_b   1.000
_cell.length_c   1.000
_cell.angle_alpha   90.00
_cell.angle_beta   90.00
_cell.angle_gamma   90.00
#
_symmetry.space_group_name_H-M   'P 1'
#
loop_
_entity.id
_entity.type
_entity.pdbx_description
1 polymer ?
#
loop_
_entity_poly.entity_id
_entity_poly.type
_entity_poly.pdbx_seq_one_letter_code
_entity_poly.pdbx_strand_id
1 'polypeptide(L)'
;MTSRWTLEGLMLLGLQWSALAHGQNTLAEQNQRLFLELQQVHGLTDAQLSKIRSIFAGSRVIGQGNPAITRHPMTPEQCRTRVQESGATYGNPTLERICGAKFMAPLYDPSHESPESSKACIDQFEFPDIPCEYPVVWVKAKEAAELCEAEGKRLCDAHEWEGACDGRLEAPDYPFELAKGVAPEVAIRNMRLAHNRQYAPSQRWSYGPTYQRGICATGSTKSADCNGGSWTQCGSNTYPAGSFPACHSPLNVYDLNGNAAEHMNLPITPDQMSSRGSKTLGYTEMKGSWFIFDTYRAHEDWCRWRAPFWHGTRVLASDSHANYHLGFRCCNTLTKSP
;
A
#
# COMPACT_ATOMS: atom_id res chain seq x y z
N MET A 1 41.01 53.76 57.67
CA MET A 1 41.88 52.70 57.13
C MET A 1 41.03 51.45 56.99
N THR A 2 40.94 50.98 55.76
CA THR A 2 39.90 50.12 55.18
C THR A 2 40.14 48.63 55.42
N SER A 3 39.13 47.94 55.94
CA SER A 3 39.04 46.47 55.93
C SER A 3 38.39 46.03 54.61
N ARG A 4 39.09 45.20 53.82
CA ARG A 4 38.60 44.65 52.55
C ARG A 4 38.27 43.17 52.74
N TRP A 5 37.06 42.83 52.32
CA TRP A 5 36.50 41.49 52.24
C TRP A 5 37.14 40.70 51.09
N THR A 6 37.52 39.45 51.34
CA THR A 6 37.87 38.45 50.31
C THR A 6 36.60 37.73 49.86
N LEU A 7 36.26 37.89 48.57
CA LEU A 7 35.24 37.10 47.87
C LEU A 7 35.99 36.04 47.03
N GLU A 8 35.87 34.78 47.42
CA GLU A 8 36.28 33.64 46.60
C GLU A 8 35.29 33.45 45.46
N GLY A 9 35.80 33.46 44.22
CA GLY A 9 35.00 33.23 43.01
C GLY A 9 34.82 31.73 42.75
N LEU A 10 33.58 31.25 42.79
CA LEU A 10 33.21 29.97 42.19
C LEU A 10 33.16 30.13 40.66
N MET A 11 34.07 29.45 39.95
CA MET A 11 33.93 29.21 38.51
C MET A 11 32.84 28.17 38.27
N LEU A 12 31.70 28.61 37.74
CA LEU A 12 30.67 27.75 37.17
C LEU A 12 31.13 27.26 35.78
N LEU A 13 31.56 26.01 35.71
CA LEU A 13 31.75 25.27 34.46
C LEU A 13 30.38 25.00 33.83
N GLY A 14 30.03 25.80 32.82
CA GLY A 14 28.85 25.58 31.99
C GLY A 14 29.02 24.34 31.11
N LEU A 15 28.34 23.25 31.46
CA LEU A 15 28.10 22.11 30.58
C LEU A 15 27.18 22.55 29.43
N GLN A 16 27.77 22.79 28.25
CA GLN A 16 27.02 22.97 27.01
C GLN A 16 26.43 21.63 26.59
N TRP A 17 25.14 21.42 26.84
CA TRP A 17 24.37 20.37 26.15
C TRP A 17 24.24 20.76 24.69
N SER A 18 25.03 20.11 23.83
CA SER A 18 24.80 20.11 22.39
C SER A 18 23.47 19.40 22.13
N ALA A 19 22.41 20.16 21.86
CA ALA A 19 21.17 19.61 21.34
C ALA A 19 21.49 18.94 19.99
N LEU A 20 21.37 17.61 19.93
CA LEU A 20 21.36 16.87 18.68
C LEU A 20 20.14 17.34 17.88
N ALA A 21 20.38 18.21 16.91
CA ALA A 21 19.41 18.54 15.88
C ALA A 21 19.03 17.23 15.18
N HIS A 22 17.82 16.73 15.45
CA HIS A 22 17.21 15.66 14.68
C HIS A 22 16.91 16.24 13.29
N GLY A 23 17.90 16.19 12.39
CA GLY A 23 17.71 16.61 11.00
C GLY A 23 16.57 15.82 10.39
N GLN A 24 15.58 16.50 9.83
CA GLN A 24 14.55 15.84 9.03
C GLN A 24 15.25 15.15 7.85
N ASN A 25 15.14 13.82 7.77
CA ASN A 25 15.69 13.08 6.63
C ASN A 25 15.11 13.63 5.33
N THR A 26 15.96 13.86 4.34
CA THR A 26 15.55 14.22 2.99
C THR A 26 14.79 13.06 2.33
N LEU A 27 14.01 13.35 1.28
CA LEU A 27 13.32 12.31 0.50
C LEU A 27 14.33 11.30 -0.07
N ALA A 28 15.51 11.77 -0.49
CA ALA A 28 16.56 10.91 -1.01
C ALA A 28 17.10 9.95 0.05
N GLU A 29 17.30 10.41 1.30
CA GLU A 29 17.73 9.56 2.41
C GLU A 29 16.66 8.55 2.81
N GLN A 30 15.38 8.95 2.83
CA GLN A 30 14.26 8.02 3.04
C GLN A 30 14.23 6.93 1.97
N ASN A 31 14.31 7.30 0.70
CA ASN A 31 14.33 6.35 -0.41
C ASN A 31 15.58 5.46 -0.36
N GLN A 32 16.74 5.98 0.05
CA GLN A 32 17.94 5.16 0.23
C GLN A 32 17.75 4.10 1.32
N ARG A 33 17.11 4.44 2.45
CA ARG A 33 16.78 3.46 3.49
C ARG A 33 15.83 2.39 2.94
N LEU A 34 14.77 2.79 2.26
CA LEU A 34 13.82 1.87 1.63
C LEU A 34 14.51 0.84 0.72
N PHE A 35 15.47 1.27 -0.10
CA PHE A 35 16.21 0.35 -0.97
C PHE A 35 17.07 -0.66 -0.21
N LEU A 36 17.62 -0.26 0.95
CA LEU A 36 18.36 -1.18 1.82
C LEU A 36 17.42 -2.21 2.46
N GLU A 37 16.24 -1.78 2.91
CA GLU A 37 15.22 -2.68 3.48
C GLU A 37 14.73 -3.69 2.43
N LEU A 38 14.44 -3.24 1.20
CA LEU A 38 14.08 -4.12 0.08
C LEU A 38 15.17 -5.17 -0.19
N GLN A 39 16.44 -4.77 -0.19
CA GLN A 39 17.55 -5.70 -0.37
C GLN A 39 17.67 -6.69 0.79
N GLN A 40 17.56 -6.22 2.03
CA GLN A 40 17.75 -7.03 3.23
C GLN A 40 16.61 -8.01 3.47
N VAL A 41 15.36 -7.58 3.25
CA VAL A 41 14.18 -8.38 3.54
C VAL A 41 13.85 -9.33 2.39
N HIS A 42 13.78 -8.80 1.17
CA HIS A 42 13.35 -9.55 -0.02
C HIS A 42 14.51 -10.12 -0.83
N GLY A 43 15.76 -9.80 -0.50
CA GLY A 43 16.93 -10.36 -1.19
C GLY A 43 17.06 -9.90 -2.64
N LEU A 44 16.56 -8.71 -2.97
CA LEU A 44 16.60 -8.20 -4.34
C LEU A 44 18.04 -8.13 -4.87
N THR A 45 18.23 -8.60 -6.10
CA THR A 45 19.52 -8.52 -6.80
C THR A 45 19.89 -7.08 -7.12
N ASP A 46 21.18 -6.81 -7.33
CA ASP A 46 21.67 -5.47 -7.74
C ASP A 46 20.99 -4.97 -9.03
N ALA A 47 20.67 -5.89 -9.95
CA ALA A 47 19.95 -5.56 -11.19
C ALA A 47 18.50 -5.12 -10.92
N GLN A 48 17.79 -5.79 -10.01
CA GLN A 48 16.43 -5.40 -9.61
C GLN A 48 16.44 -4.05 -8.88
N LEU A 49 17.36 -3.88 -7.92
CA LEU A 49 17.51 -2.62 -7.19
C LEU A 49 17.89 -1.47 -8.12
N SER A 50 18.74 -1.70 -9.13
CA SER A 50 19.08 -0.68 -10.13
C SER A 50 17.85 -0.20 -10.90
N LYS A 51 16.96 -1.12 -11.31
CA LYS A 51 15.67 -0.76 -11.95
C LYS A 51 14.77 0.05 -11.04
N ILE A 52 14.60 -0.40 -9.79
CA ILE A 52 13.79 0.31 -8.78
C ILE A 52 14.34 1.73 -8.55
N ARG A 53 15.65 1.86 -8.35
CA ARG A 53 16.33 3.16 -8.20
C ARG A 53 16.10 4.06 -9.41
N SER A 54 16.12 3.52 -10.62
CA SER A 54 15.87 4.27 -11.85
C SER A 54 14.42 4.79 -11.92
N ILE A 55 13.44 3.98 -11.51
CA ILE A 55 12.03 4.40 -11.46
C ILE A 55 11.87 5.54 -10.45
N PHE A 56 12.43 5.38 -9.24
CA PHE A 56 12.40 6.41 -8.20
C PHE A 56 13.10 7.71 -8.64
N ALA A 57 14.25 7.62 -9.32
CA ALA A 57 14.97 8.79 -9.84
C ALA A 57 14.18 9.55 -10.91
N GLY A 58 13.23 8.89 -11.59
CA GLY A 58 12.32 9.51 -12.56
C GLY A 58 11.21 10.36 -11.93
N SER A 59 11.01 10.27 -10.62
CA SER A 59 9.96 10.98 -9.90
C SER A 59 10.53 11.85 -8.77
N ARG A 60 9.98 13.06 -8.62
CA ARG A 60 10.41 14.00 -7.58
C ARG A 60 9.68 13.82 -6.25
N VAL A 61 8.68 12.93 -6.22
CA VAL A 61 7.70 12.84 -5.14
C VAL A 61 7.47 11.42 -4.63
N ILE A 62 7.82 10.39 -5.41
CA ILE A 62 7.66 9.00 -4.99
C ILE A 62 8.53 8.70 -3.75
N GLY A 63 7.94 8.02 -2.79
CA GLY A 63 8.57 7.65 -1.53
C GLY A 63 7.53 7.44 -0.44
N GLN A 64 7.92 7.62 0.82
CA GLN A 64 7.02 7.36 1.96
C GLN A 64 6.26 8.62 2.42
N GLY A 65 6.16 9.62 1.54
CA GLY A 65 5.59 10.93 1.80
C GLY A 65 6.64 12.04 1.80
N ASN A 66 6.20 13.30 1.80
CA ASN A 66 7.11 14.43 1.90
C ASN A 66 7.61 14.57 3.34
N PRO A 67 8.92 14.40 3.62
CA PRO A 67 9.45 14.38 4.99
C PRO A 67 9.25 15.71 5.74
N ALA A 68 9.15 16.84 5.04
CA ALA A 68 8.98 18.14 5.69
C ALA A 68 7.59 18.28 6.36
N ILE A 69 6.56 17.68 5.78
CA ILE A 69 5.14 17.91 6.16
C ILE A 69 4.40 16.65 6.61
N THR A 70 4.89 15.46 6.24
CA THR A 70 4.26 14.19 6.61
C THR A 70 4.44 13.98 8.10
N ARG A 71 3.35 13.63 8.78
CA ARG A 71 3.30 13.31 10.20
C ARG A 71 2.60 11.97 10.35
N HIS A 72 3.40 10.91 10.31
CA HIS A 72 2.89 9.56 10.53
C HIS A 72 2.33 9.43 11.96
N PRO A 73 1.14 8.85 12.15
CA PRO A 73 0.57 8.70 13.49
C PRO A 73 1.29 7.66 14.36
N MET A 74 2.15 6.84 13.76
CA MET A 74 2.91 5.78 14.43
C MET A 74 4.28 5.61 13.77
N THR A 75 5.33 5.36 14.56
CA THR A 75 6.66 5.01 14.03
C THR A 75 6.82 3.51 13.77
N PRO A 76 7.77 3.07 12.92
CA PRO A 76 8.11 1.65 12.76
C PRO A 76 8.42 0.92 14.07
N GLU A 77 9.07 1.59 15.03
CA GLU A 77 9.37 1.03 16.36
C GLU A 77 8.09 0.78 17.15
N GLN A 78 7.18 1.76 17.16
CA GLN A 78 5.89 1.63 17.83
C GLN A 78 5.02 0.53 17.20
N CYS A 79 5.06 0.39 15.87
CA CYS A 79 4.42 -0.73 15.18
C CYS A 79 4.99 -2.05 15.67
N ARG A 80 6.32 -2.21 15.67
CA ARG A 80 6.97 -3.45 16.13
C ARG A 80 6.61 -3.80 17.58
N THR A 81 6.59 -2.81 18.48
CA THR A 81 6.13 -3.00 19.86
C THR A 81 4.69 -3.48 19.92
N ARG A 82 3.77 -2.81 19.21
CA ARG A 82 2.36 -3.20 19.18
C ARG A 82 2.15 -4.61 18.64
N VAL A 83 2.83 -4.95 17.54
CA VAL A 83 2.76 -6.29 16.94
C VAL A 83 3.23 -7.34 17.94
N GLN A 84 4.36 -7.10 18.61
CA GLN A 84 4.88 -7.98 19.65
C GLN A 84 3.88 -8.14 20.82
N GLU A 85 3.30 -7.05 21.31
CA GLU A 85 2.32 -7.06 22.41
C GLU A 85 1.02 -7.79 22.03
N SER A 86 0.62 -7.73 20.76
CA SER A 86 -0.56 -8.44 20.26
C SER A 86 -0.34 -9.95 20.06
N GLY A 87 0.92 -10.41 20.06
CA GLY A 87 1.29 -11.78 19.72
C GLY A 87 1.16 -12.12 18.22
N ALA A 88 0.90 -11.14 17.37
CA ALA A 88 0.80 -11.35 15.92
C ALA A 88 2.17 -11.72 15.32
N THR A 89 2.13 -12.63 14.34
CA THR A 89 3.33 -13.08 13.63
C THR A 89 3.06 -13.02 12.13
N TYR A 90 3.85 -12.25 11.38
CA TYR A 90 3.62 -12.04 9.94
C TYR A 90 4.39 -13.01 9.06
N GLY A 91 5.61 -13.39 9.45
CA GLY A 91 6.38 -14.39 8.73
C GLY A 91 5.68 -15.75 8.78
N ASN A 92 5.49 -16.37 7.61
CA ASN A 92 4.85 -17.67 7.51
C ASN A 92 5.59 -18.57 6.49
N PRO A 93 6.46 -19.49 6.95
CA PRO A 93 7.26 -20.34 6.07
C PRO A 93 6.46 -21.16 5.06
N THR A 94 5.20 -21.50 5.38
CA THR A 94 4.31 -22.21 4.46
C THR A 94 3.90 -21.32 3.30
N LEU A 95 3.51 -20.07 3.56
CA LEU A 95 3.15 -19.12 2.50
C LEU A 95 4.38 -18.72 1.68
N GLU A 96 5.52 -18.49 2.33
CA GLU A 96 6.78 -18.19 1.67
C GLU A 96 7.19 -19.29 0.68
N ARG A 97 7.03 -20.55 1.08
CA ARG A 97 7.29 -21.71 0.19
C ARG A 97 6.34 -21.75 -1.00
N ILE A 98 5.05 -21.42 -0.81
CA ILE A 98 4.06 -21.45 -1.90
C ILE A 98 4.30 -20.30 -2.88
N CYS A 99 4.54 -19.11 -2.36
CA CYS A 99 4.65 -17.89 -3.16
C CYS A 99 6.05 -17.59 -3.69
N GLY A 100 7.08 -18.23 -3.11
CA GLY A 100 8.48 -18.05 -3.48
C GLY A 100 9.09 -16.72 -3.02
N ALA A 101 8.42 -15.99 -2.13
CA ALA A 101 8.86 -14.70 -1.59
C ALA A 101 8.36 -14.51 -0.17
N LYS A 102 9.07 -13.68 0.61
CA LYS A 102 8.61 -13.25 1.93
C LYS A 102 7.36 -12.41 1.81
N PHE A 103 6.53 -12.50 2.84
CA PHE A 103 5.35 -11.68 3.02
C PHE A 103 4.36 -11.71 1.86
N MET A 104 4.31 -12.79 1.09
CA MET A 104 3.24 -13.01 0.12
C MET A 104 2.22 -14.02 0.63
N ALA A 105 0.95 -13.81 0.28
CA ALA A 105 -0.15 -14.71 0.57
C ALA A 105 -0.68 -15.38 -0.71
N PRO A 106 -0.94 -16.70 -0.67
CA PRO A 106 -1.57 -17.40 -1.78
C PRO A 106 -3.03 -16.96 -1.93
N LEU A 107 -3.45 -16.74 -3.18
CA LEU A 107 -4.83 -16.46 -3.53
C LEU A 107 -5.51 -17.74 -4.03
N TYR A 108 -6.63 -18.10 -3.39
CA TYR A 108 -7.44 -19.27 -3.70
C TYR A 108 -8.85 -19.09 -3.13
N ASP A 109 -9.80 -19.94 -3.56
CA ASP A 109 -11.11 -20.06 -2.94
C ASP A 109 -11.10 -21.16 -1.85
N PRO A 110 -11.11 -20.82 -0.55
CA PRO A 110 -11.04 -21.81 0.53
C PRO A 110 -12.24 -22.76 0.60
N SER A 111 -13.33 -22.51 -0.15
CA SER A 111 -14.47 -23.42 -0.21
C SER A 111 -14.20 -24.67 -1.06
N HIS A 112 -13.24 -24.60 -1.99
CA HIS A 112 -12.98 -25.65 -2.97
C HIS A 112 -11.49 -25.92 -3.22
N GLU A 113 -10.59 -25.04 -2.76
CA GLU A 113 -9.16 -25.06 -3.01
C GLU A 113 -8.36 -25.01 -1.71
N SER A 114 -7.07 -25.37 -1.80
CA SER A 114 -6.09 -25.19 -0.72
C SER A 114 -5.00 -24.19 -1.13
N PRO A 115 -4.25 -23.61 -0.17
CA PRO A 115 -3.12 -22.74 -0.46
C PRO A 115 -2.13 -23.31 -1.50
N GLU A 116 -1.87 -24.62 -1.45
CA GLU A 116 -0.94 -25.31 -2.36
C GLU A 116 -1.45 -25.38 -3.81
N SER A 117 -2.76 -25.23 -4.02
CA SER A 117 -3.36 -25.27 -5.34
C SER A 117 -3.37 -23.91 -6.05
N SER A 118 -3.07 -22.83 -5.32
CA SER A 118 -3.07 -21.45 -5.79
C SER A 118 -2.34 -21.24 -7.12
N LYS A 119 -2.87 -20.29 -7.88
CA LYS A 119 -2.33 -19.87 -9.19
C LYS A 119 -1.71 -18.48 -9.17
N ALA A 120 -1.97 -17.74 -8.09
CA ALA A 120 -1.41 -16.44 -7.86
C ALA A 120 -1.13 -16.26 -6.37
N CYS A 121 -0.20 -15.35 -6.06
CA CYS A 121 -0.01 -14.78 -4.74
C CYS A 121 -0.12 -13.26 -4.81
N ILE A 122 -0.37 -12.64 -3.66
CA ILE A 122 -0.39 -11.18 -3.47
C ILE A 122 0.53 -10.83 -2.31
N ASP A 123 1.16 -9.66 -2.36
CA ASP A 123 1.86 -9.08 -1.21
C ASP A 123 0.89 -8.96 -0.02
N GLN A 124 1.33 -9.36 1.18
CA GLN A 124 0.54 -9.30 2.39
C GLN A 124 0.30 -7.87 2.83
N PHE A 125 1.25 -6.97 2.56
CA PHE A 125 1.19 -5.55 2.90
C PHE A 125 1.28 -4.67 1.65
N GLU A 126 1.01 -3.38 1.80
CA GLU A 126 1.30 -2.42 0.74
C GLU A 126 2.82 -2.36 0.47
N PHE A 127 3.20 -2.04 -0.77
CA PHE A 127 4.60 -1.92 -1.18
C PHE A 127 5.35 -0.97 -0.23
N PRO A 128 6.46 -1.40 0.41
CA PRO A 128 7.41 -2.44 -0.05
C PRO A 128 7.13 -3.89 0.37
N ASP A 129 5.95 -4.22 0.90
CA ASP A 129 5.64 -5.56 1.42
C ASP A 129 6.56 -5.96 2.59
N ILE A 130 6.79 -5.00 3.49
CA ILE A 130 7.62 -5.18 4.69
C ILE A 130 6.80 -4.75 5.91
N PRO A 131 6.54 -5.64 6.88
CA PRO A 131 5.77 -5.28 8.06
C PRO A 131 6.51 -4.21 8.87
N CYS A 132 5.72 -3.27 9.40
CA CYS A 132 6.17 -2.09 10.12
C CYS A 132 7.05 -1.12 9.32
N GLU A 133 7.03 -1.17 7.98
CA GLU A 133 7.58 -0.12 7.13
C GLU A 133 6.46 0.76 6.57
N TYR A 134 6.73 2.03 6.27
CA TYR A 134 5.71 2.89 5.67
C TYR A 134 5.46 2.53 4.20
N PRO A 135 4.20 2.55 3.73
CA PRO A 135 3.90 2.30 2.33
C PRO A 135 4.50 3.39 1.44
N VAL A 136 4.95 3.00 0.25
CA VAL A 136 5.30 3.93 -0.81
C VAL A 136 4.03 4.55 -1.36
N VAL A 137 4.01 5.87 -1.38
CA VAL A 137 2.93 6.71 -1.87
C VAL A 137 3.45 7.70 -2.91
N TRP A 138 2.57 8.57 -3.41
CA TRP A 138 2.89 9.50 -4.51
C TRP A 138 3.40 8.79 -5.77
N VAL A 139 3.13 7.50 -5.85
CA VAL A 139 3.47 6.61 -6.94
C VAL A 139 2.37 6.66 -7.98
N LYS A 140 2.76 6.78 -9.24
CA LYS A 140 1.84 6.68 -10.37
C LYS A 140 1.46 5.23 -10.62
N ALA A 141 0.28 4.97 -11.18
CA ALA A 141 -0.11 3.62 -11.57
C ALA A 141 0.91 2.94 -12.52
N LYS A 142 1.50 3.70 -13.44
CA LYS A 142 2.57 3.22 -14.30
C LYS A 142 3.81 2.80 -13.50
N GLU A 143 4.25 3.65 -12.58
CA GLU A 143 5.42 3.40 -11.72
C GLU A 143 5.17 2.18 -10.83
N ALA A 144 3.97 2.01 -10.28
CA ALA A 144 3.57 0.82 -9.52
C ALA A 144 3.69 -0.46 -10.36
N ALA A 145 3.22 -0.45 -11.61
CA ALA A 145 3.35 -1.60 -12.50
C ALA A 145 4.83 -1.92 -12.83
N GLU A 146 5.63 -0.89 -13.08
CA GLU A 146 7.07 -1.03 -13.35
C GLU A 146 7.85 -1.53 -12.11
N LEU A 147 7.48 -1.07 -10.91
CA LEU A 147 8.07 -1.53 -9.64
C LEU A 147 7.75 -3.01 -9.38
N CYS A 148 6.51 -3.43 -9.57
CA CYS A 148 6.16 -4.84 -9.46
C CYS A 148 6.92 -5.70 -10.48
N GLU A 149 7.04 -5.24 -11.74
CA GLU A 149 7.83 -5.96 -12.76
C GLU A 149 9.31 -6.02 -12.40
N ALA A 150 9.87 -4.96 -11.78
CA ALA A 150 11.25 -4.96 -11.32
C ALA A 150 11.52 -6.03 -10.25
N GLU A 151 10.53 -6.38 -9.42
CA GLU A 151 10.61 -7.48 -8.45
C GLU A 151 10.32 -8.86 -9.07
N GLY A 152 10.00 -8.94 -10.36
CA GLY A 152 9.55 -10.19 -11.00
C GLY A 152 8.09 -10.54 -10.71
N LYS A 153 7.33 -9.59 -10.17
CA LYS A 153 5.89 -9.66 -9.91
C LYS A 153 5.14 -8.89 -11.02
N ARG A 154 3.90 -8.50 -10.76
CA ARG A 154 3.05 -7.64 -11.61
C ARG A 154 2.06 -6.84 -10.77
N LEU A 155 1.51 -5.77 -11.33
CA LEU A 155 0.38 -5.08 -10.71
C LEU A 155 -0.82 -6.04 -10.61
N CYS A 156 -1.51 -6.08 -9.48
CA CYS A 156 -2.70 -6.92 -9.31
C CYS A 156 -3.83 -6.51 -10.26
N ASP A 157 -4.56 -7.49 -10.81
CA ASP A 157 -5.87 -7.22 -11.38
C ASP A 157 -6.86 -6.91 -10.23
N ALA A 158 -7.82 -6.02 -10.47
CA ALA A 158 -8.77 -5.59 -9.43
C ALA A 158 -9.47 -6.78 -8.73
N HIS A 159 -9.84 -7.85 -9.46
CA HIS A 159 -10.48 -9.03 -8.88
C HIS A 159 -9.58 -9.81 -7.91
N GLU A 160 -8.25 -9.78 -8.11
CA GLU A 160 -7.29 -10.43 -7.22
C GLU A 160 -7.18 -9.69 -5.89
N TRP A 161 -7.10 -8.36 -5.94
CA TRP A 161 -7.11 -7.52 -4.75
C TRP A 161 -8.45 -7.63 -4.00
N GLU A 162 -9.57 -7.61 -4.73
CA GLU A 162 -10.92 -7.78 -4.17
C GLU A 162 -11.08 -9.15 -3.50
N GLY A 163 -10.60 -10.21 -4.14
CA GLY A 163 -10.61 -11.57 -3.59
C GLY A 163 -9.67 -11.72 -2.39
N ALA A 164 -8.51 -11.08 -2.42
CA ALA A 164 -7.59 -10.99 -1.29
C ALA A 164 -8.26 -10.35 -0.08
N CYS A 165 -9.04 -9.28 -0.29
CA CYS A 165 -9.80 -8.60 0.75
C CYS A 165 -10.92 -9.47 1.28
N ASP A 166 -11.75 -10.02 0.39
CA ASP A 166 -12.91 -10.83 0.76
C ASP A 166 -12.49 -12.12 1.50
N GLY A 167 -11.27 -12.60 1.25
CA GLY A 167 -10.72 -13.83 1.78
C GLY A 167 -10.98 -15.05 0.89
N ARG A 168 -11.39 -14.83 -0.36
CA ARG A 168 -11.62 -15.86 -1.37
C ARG A 168 -11.38 -15.29 -2.76
N LEU A 169 -10.48 -15.92 -3.51
CA LEU A 169 -10.27 -15.58 -4.92
C LEU A 169 -11.22 -16.41 -5.79
N GLU A 170 -12.25 -15.76 -6.31
CA GLU A 170 -13.13 -16.32 -7.35
C GLU A 170 -12.49 -16.13 -8.73
N ALA A 171 -13.03 -16.81 -9.75
CA ALA A 171 -12.63 -16.56 -11.13
C ALA A 171 -12.83 -15.06 -11.51
N PRO A 172 -12.02 -14.52 -12.45
CA PRO A 172 -12.17 -13.13 -12.90
C PRO A 172 -13.60 -12.84 -13.37
N ASP A 173 -14.21 -11.81 -12.81
CA ASP A 173 -15.66 -11.55 -12.90
C ASP A 173 -16.00 -10.33 -13.78
N TYR A 174 -15.07 -9.90 -14.63
CA TYR A 174 -15.24 -8.72 -15.46
C TYR A 174 -16.32 -8.93 -16.54
N PRO A 175 -17.41 -8.14 -16.57
CA PRO A 175 -18.44 -8.28 -17.59
C PRO A 175 -18.03 -7.55 -18.88
N PHE A 176 -17.00 -8.07 -19.57
CA PHE A 176 -16.39 -7.44 -20.75
C PHE A 176 -17.38 -7.15 -21.89
N GLU A 177 -18.49 -7.88 -21.97
CA GLU A 177 -19.58 -7.60 -22.92
C GLU A 177 -20.15 -6.17 -22.74
N LEU A 178 -20.17 -5.65 -21.51
CA LEU A 178 -20.62 -4.28 -21.21
C LEU A 178 -19.63 -3.19 -21.64
N ALA A 179 -18.41 -3.59 -22.03
CA ALA A 179 -17.36 -2.71 -22.54
C ALA A 179 -17.30 -2.64 -24.07
N LYS A 180 -17.97 -3.56 -24.78
CA LYS A 180 -17.90 -3.64 -26.24
C LYS A 180 -18.54 -2.44 -26.91
N GLY A 181 -17.81 -1.82 -27.85
CA GLY A 181 -18.33 -0.76 -28.71
C GLY A 181 -18.61 0.58 -28.03
N VAL A 182 -18.17 0.77 -26.78
CA VAL A 182 -18.38 2.01 -26.03
C VAL A 182 -17.04 2.63 -25.62
N ALA A 183 -17.05 3.93 -25.31
CA ALA A 183 -15.89 4.62 -24.77
C ALA A 183 -15.45 4.01 -23.43
N PRO A 184 -14.14 4.01 -23.08
CA PRO A 184 -13.63 3.42 -21.85
C PRO A 184 -14.32 3.88 -20.57
N GLU A 185 -14.63 5.17 -20.44
CA GLU A 185 -15.30 5.73 -19.27
C GLU A 185 -16.74 5.19 -19.12
N VAL A 186 -17.40 4.92 -20.25
CA VAL A 186 -18.72 4.28 -20.30
C VAL A 186 -18.60 2.79 -19.96
N ALA A 187 -17.60 2.10 -20.52
CA ALA A 187 -17.31 0.70 -20.19
C ALA A 187 -17.10 0.50 -18.69
N ILE A 188 -16.18 1.26 -18.10
CA ILE A 188 -15.83 1.20 -16.68
C ILE A 188 -17.05 1.51 -15.81
N ARG A 189 -17.82 2.55 -16.15
CA ARG A 189 -19.07 2.86 -15.45
C ARG A 189 -20.07 1.69 -15.49
N ASN A 190 -20.29 1.09 -16.65
CA ASN A 190 -21.25 -0.01 -16.82
C ASN A 190 -20.79 -1.26 -16.05
N MET A 191 -19.52 -1.63 -16.19
CA MET A 191 -18.91 -2.76 -15.49
C MET A 191 -18.97 -2.57 -13.96
N ARG A 192 -18.62 -1.38 -13.46
CA ARG A 192 -18.72 -1.02 -12.03
C ARG A 192 -20.15 -1.17 -11.51
N LEU A 193 -21.15 -0.63 -12.22
CA LEU A 193 -22.55 -0.70 -11.80
C LEU A 193 -23.08 -2.14 -11.79
N ALA A 194 -22.61 -3.00 -12.70
CA ALA A 194 -22.95 -4.42 -12.69
C ALA A 194 -22.30 -5.14 -11.50
N HIS A 195 -20.98 -4.96 -11.32
CA HIS A 195 -20.20 -5.57 -10.25
C HIS A 195 -20.71 -5.17 -8.85
N ASN A 196 -20.88 -3.87 -8.60
CA ASN A 196 -21.33 -3.41 -7.28
C ASN A 196 -22.74 -3.94 -6.94
N ARG A 197 -23.63 -4.09 -7.92
CA ARG A 197 -24.97 -4.67 -7.72
C ARG A 197 -24.90 -6.15 -7.38
N GLN A 198 -24.01 -6.89 -8.03
CA GLN A 198 -23.81 -8.32 -7.79
C GLN A 198 -23.34 -8.59 -6.36
N TYR A 199 -22.38 -7.81 -5.85
CA TYR A 199 -21.78 -8.04 -4.54
C TYR A 199 -22.40 -7.24 -3.38
N ALA A 200 -23.30 -6.28 -3.67
CA ALA A 200 -24.01 -5.52 -2.64
C ALA A 200 -24.77 -6.37 -1.59
N PRO A 201 -25.30 -7.57 -1.88
CA PRO A 201 -25.92 -8.41 -0.86
C PRO A 201 -24.93 -9.15 0.06
N SER A 202 -23.64 -9.26 -0.33
CA SER A 202 -22.61 -10.04 0.36
C SER A 202 -21.46 -9.16 0.84
N GLN A 203 -21.79 -7.99 1.37
CA GLN A 203 -20.83 -6.99 1.83
C GLN A 203 -19.94 -7.57 2.93
N ARG A 204 -18.64 -7.31 2.82
CA ARG A 204 -17.65 -7.80 3.75
C ARG A 204 -16.41 -6.90 3.71
N TRP A 205 -15.78 -6.72 4.84
CA TRP A 205 -14.46 -6.11 5.01
C TRP A 205 -13.43 -7.21 5.27
N SER A 206 -12.14 -6.91 5.12
CA SER A 206 -11.08 -7.91 5.29
C SER A 206 -11.27 -8.71 6.60
N TYR A 207 -11.59 -8.00 7.67
CA TYR A 207 -11.78 -8.53 9.02
C TYR A 207 -13.18 -9.09 9.34
N GLY A 208 -14.16 -9.07 8.43
CA GLY A 208 -15.50 -9.60 8.75
C GLY A 208 -16.68 -9.02 7.98
N PRO A 209 -17.89 -9.58 8.17
CA PRO A 209 -19.11 -9.16 7.46
C PRO A 209 -19.67 -7.81 7.93
N THR A 210 -19.14 -7.26 9.02
CA THR A 210 -19.62 -6.02 9.64
C THR A 210 -18.44 -5.08 9.82
N TYR A 211 -18.59 -3.84 9.36
CA TYR A 211 -17.59 -2.81 9.64
C TYR A 211 -17.41 -2.62 11.14
N GLN A 212 -16.15 -2.47 11.57
CA GLN A 212 -15.79 -2.17 12.95
C GLN A 212 -14.75 -1.05 12.98
N ARG A 213 -15.01 0.01 13.77
CA ARG A 213 -14.09 1.14 13.92
C ARG A 213 -12.83 0.71 14.66
N GLY A 214 -11.68 1.29 14.31
CA GLY A 214 -10.40 1.02 14.96
C GLY A 214 -9.78 -0.35 14.69
N ILE A 215 -10.42 -1.21 13.88
CA ILE A 215 -9.80 -2.46 13.43
C ILE A 215 -8.70 -2.19 12.43
N CYS A 216 -8.91 -1.24 11.53
CA CYS A 216 -7.99 -0.87 10.47
C CYS A 216 -7.45 0.54 10.62
N ALA A 217 -6.41 0.85 9.85
CA ALA A 217 -5.76 2.15 9.79
C ALA A 217 -6.62 3.22 9.08
N THR A 218 -7.79 3.55 9.61
CA THR A 218 -8.79 4.49 9.04
C THR A 218 -8.96 5.77 9.86
N GLY A 219 -8.04 6.01 10.79
CA GLY A 219 -8.08 7.10 11.76
C GLY A 219 -6.95 8.13 11.63
N SER A 220 -6.27 8.21 10.49
CA SER A 220 -5.27 9.25 10.27
C SER A 220 -5.90 10.61 9.93
N THR A 221 -5.07 11.64 9.78
CA THR A 221 -5.51 13.02 9.58
C THR A 221 -4.97 13.62 8.30
N LYS A 222 -5.82 14.39 7.62
CA LYS A 222 -5.39 15.21 6.48
C LYS A 222 -4.62 16.42 7.00
N SER A 223 -3.47 16.75 6.41
CA SER A 223 -2.73 17.97 6.72
C SER A 223 -3.64 19.20 6.55
N ALA A 224 -3.57 20.16 7.48
CA ALA A 224 -4.49 21.29 7.56
C ALA A 224 -4.59 22.08 6.24
N ASP A 225 -3.45 22.32 5.59
CA ASP A 225 -3.36 23.11 4.35
C ASP A 225 -3.50 22.27 3.07
N CYS A 226 -3.80 20.97 3.19
CA CYS A 226 -3.84 20.08 2.03
C CYS A 226 -5.02 20.40 1.10
N ASN A 227 -4.70 20.92 -0.08
CA ASN A 227 -5.65 21.28 -1.12
C ASN A 227 -6.17 20.10 -1.98
N GLY A 228 -5.81 18.86 -1.63
CA GLY A 228 -6.27 17.64 -2.32
C GLY A 228 -5.25 16.98 -3.26
N GLY A 229 -4.08 17.57 -3.47
CA GLY A 229 -3.03 16.94 -4.28
C GLY A 229 -1.67 17.65 -4.33
N SER A 230 -1.43 18.66 -3.49
CA SER A 230 -0.14 19.37 -3.45
C SER A 230 0.92 18.60 -2.66
N TRP A 231 2.05 18.31 -3.30
CA TRP A 231 3.23 17.69 -2.67
C TRP A 231 3.75 18.44 -1.44
N THR A 232 3.63 19.76 -1.43
CA THR A 232 4.15 20.62 -0.36
C THR A 232 3.13 20.92 0.74
N GLN A 233 1.88 20.47 0.59
CA GLN A 233 0.81 20.73 1.58
C GLN A 233 0.10 19.46 2.06
N CYS A 234 0.19 18.37 1.31
CA CYS A 234 -0.48 17.10 1.62
C CYS A 234 0.54 16.07 2.10
N GLY A 235 0.66 15.92 3.42
CA GLY A 235 1.41 14.83 4.04
C GLY A 235 0.70 13.49 3.82
N SER A 236 1.48 12.42 3.61
CA SER A 236 0.93 11.08 3.40
C SER A 236 0.22 10.55 4.64
N ASN A 237 0.77 10.86 5.81
CA ASN A 237 0.26 10.55 7.15
C ASN A 237 -0.20 9.08 7.29
N THR A 238 0.44 8.17 6.56
CA THR A 238 0.16 6.72 6.61
C THR A 238 0.67 6.12 7.93
N TYR A 239 0.16 4.96 8.29
CA TYR A 239 0.74 4.11 9.33
C TYR A 239 1.78 3.18 8.71
N PRO A 240 2.75 2.67 9.49
CA PRO A 240 3.55 1.52 9.06
C PRO A 240 2.63 0.34 8.74
N ALA A 241 2.85 -0.37 7.64
CA ALA A 241 2.02 -1.51 7.27
C ALA A 241 2.06 -2.60 8.38
N GLY A 242 0.93 -3.28 8.62
CA GLY A 242 0.78 -4.22 9.73
C GLY A 242 0.59 -3.56 11.10
N SER A 243 0.47 -2.22 11.20
CA SER A 243 0.24 -1.56 12.50
C SER A 243 -1.08 -1.95 13.17
N PHE A 244 -1.98 -2.61 12.44
CA PHE A 244 -3.27 -3.08 12.90
C PHE A 244 -3.40 -4.59 12.65
N PRO A 245 -2.90 -5.44 13.56
CA PRO A 245 -2.84 -6.88 13.33
C PRO A 245 -4.18 -7.57 13.11
N ALA A 246 -5.29 -6.97 13.54
CA ALA A 246 -6.65 -7.47 13.29
C ALA A 246 -7.23 -7.03 11.94
N CYS A 247 -6.60 -6.10 11.23
CA CYS A 247 -7.00 -5.63 9.91
C CYS A 247 -6.47 -6.56 8.82
N HIS A 248 -7.02 -7.78 8.73
CA HIS A 248 -6.59 -8.72 7.71
C HIS A 248 -7.72 -9.63 7.24
N SER A 249 -7.56 -10.13 6.02
CA SER A 249 -8.44 -11.14 5.47
C SER A 249 -8.13 -12.54 6.00
N PRO A 250 -9.06 -13.50 5.85
CA PRO A 250 -8.78 -14.92 6.08
C PRO A 250 -7.58 -15.48 5.29
N LEU A 251 -7.17 -14.82 4.20
CA LEU A 251 -6.00 -15.20 3.40
C LEU A 251 -4.69 -14.59 3.94
N ASN A 252 -4.71 -13.94 5.11
CA ASN A 252 -3.58 -13.25 5.73
C ASN A 252 -3.05 -12.06 4.91
N VAL A 253 -3.94 -11.32 4.27
CA VAL A 253 -3.60 -10.07 3.58
C VAL A 253 -4.09 -8.89 4.40
N TYR A 254 -3.18 -7.97 4.71
CA TYR A 254 -3.36 -6.90 5.69
C TYR A 254 -3.63 -5.56 5.01
N ASP A 255 -4.25 -4.65 5.77
CA ASP A 255 -4.40 -3.22 5.45
C ASP A 255 -5.11 -2.90 4.12
N LEU A 256 -5.81 -3.88 3.52
CA LEU A 256 -6.64 -3.67 2.33
C LEU A 256 -7.77 -2.66 2.59
N ASN A 257 -8.26 -2.62 3.82
CA ASN A 257 -9.14 -1.55 4.28
C ASN A 257 -8.30 -0.52 5.04
N GLY A 258 -8.23 0.71 4.57
CA GLY A 258 -7.52 1.80 5.25
C GLY A 258 -6.14 2.09 4.69
N ASN A 259 -5.26 2.63 5.55
CA ASN A 259 -3.87 2.97 5.30
C ASN A 259 -3.56 3.62 3.92
N ALA A 260 -2.90 2.97 2.97
CA ALA A 260 -2.74 3.52 1.62
C ALA A 260 -3.89 3.08 0.71
N ALA A 261 -4.35 3.97 -0.17
CA ALA A 261 -5.19 3.55 -1.29
C ALA A 261 -4.31 2.95 -2.39
N GLU A 262 -4.75 1.88 -3.02
CA GLU A 262 -3.86 1.07 -3.84
C GLU A 262 -4.27 1.05 -5.31
N HIS A 263 -3.30 1.30 -6.19
CA HIS A 263 -3.47 1.12 -7.63
C HIS A 263 -3.69 -0.36 -7.97
N MET A 264 -4.72 -0.62 -8.76
CA MET A 264 -5.00 -1.92 -9.38
C MET A 264 -5.18 -1.76 -10.89
N ASN A 265 -5.02 -2.86 -11.61
CA ASN A 265 -5.39 -2.97 -13.01
C ASN A 265 -6.88 -3.34 -13.15
N LEU A 266 -7.67 -2.45 -13.75
CA LEU A 266 -9.03 -2.73 -14.19
C LEU A 266 -9.04 -2.99 -15.71
N PRO A 267 -8.99 -4.26 -16.15
CA PRO A 267 -9.10 -4.60 -17.56
C PRO A 267 -10.53 -4.33 -18.05
N ILE A 268 -10.65 -3.77 -19.26
CA ILE A 268 -11.92 -3.68 -20.00
C ILE A 268 -11.98 -4.67 -21.17
N THR A 269 -10.88 -5.40 -21.42
CA THR A 269 -10.81 -6.55 -22.33
C THR A 269 -9.94 -7.66 -21.73
N PRO A 270 -10.11 -8.93 -22.15
CA PRO A 270 -9.33 -10.04 -21.60
C PRO A 270 -7.81 -9.94 -21.81
N ASP A 271 -7.36 -9.30 -22.89
CA ASP A 271 -5.94 -9.11 -23.23
C ASP A 271 -5.25 -8.04 -22.37
N GLN A 272 -6.01 -7.28 -21.57
CA GLN A 272 -5.49 -6.30 -20.62
C GLN A 272 -5.23 -6.86 -19.23
N MET A 273 -5.55 -8.14 -18.99
CA MET A 273 -5.41 -8.77 -17.67
C MET A 273 -3.94 -9.02 -17.34
N SER A 274 -3.47 -8.45 -16.24
CA SER A 274 -2.09 -8.66 -15.78
C SER A 274 -1.87 -10.11 -15.38
N SER A 275 -2.88 -10.76 -14.80
CA SER A 275 -2.89 -12.19 -14.43
C SER A 275 -2.66 -13.13 -15.61
N ARG A 276 -2.91 -12.66 -16.84
CA ARG A 276 -2.65 -13.39 -18.10
C ARG A 276 -1.34 -12.99 -18.78
N GLY A 277 -0.49 -12.23 -18.10
CA GLY A 277 0.80 -11.77 -18.62
C GLY A 277 0.71 -10.58 -19.57
N SER A 278 -0.38 -9.80 -19.53
CA SER A 278 -0.54 -8.62 -20.38
C SER A 278 0.55 -7.57 -20.13
N LYS A 279 0.98 -6.92 -21.21
CA LYS A 279 1.89 -5.76 -21.21
C LYS A 279 1.21 -4.44 -21.56
N THR A 280 -0.08 -4.46 -21.89
CA THR A 280 -0.81 -3.27 -22.31
C THR A 280 -1.68 -2.68 -21.20
N LEU A 281 -2.11 -3.51 -20.25
CA LEU A 281 -2.95 -3.19 -19.09
C LEU A 281 -4.20 -2.35 -19.42
N GLY A 282 -5.11 -2.27 -18.45
CA GLY A 282 -6.36 -1.54 -18.56
C GLY A 282 -6.25 -0.14 -17.95
N TYR A 283 -7.17 0.13 -17.04
CA TYR A 283 -7.35 1.42 -16.39
C TYR A 283 -7.13 1.31 -14.88
N THR A 284 -6.95 2.44 -14.23
CA THR A 284 -6.82 2.50 -12.76
C THR A 284 -8.15 2.18 -12.09
N GLU A 285 -8.12 1.22 -11.16
CA GLU A 285 -9.08 1.06 -10.07
C GLU A 285 -8.34 1.26 -8.75
N MET A 286 -9.01 1.78 -7.73
CA MET A 286 -8.35 2.20 -6.49
C MET A 286 -9.22 1.96 -5.26
N LYS A 287 -8.62 1.41 -4.20
CA LYS A 287 -9.30 1.14 -2.92
C LYS A 287 -8.39 1.34 -1.73
N GLY A 288 -8.97 1.67 -0.58
CA GLY A 288 -8.33 2.34 0.56
C GLY A 288 -8.87 3.77 0.68
N SER A 289 -8.27 4.73 1.37
CA SER A 289 -7.04 4.82 2.17
C SER A 289 -7.44 5.00 3.66
N TRP A 290 -6.52 5.44 4.52
CA TRP A 290 -6.77 5.90 5.89
C TRP A 290 -7.74 7.06 6.03
N PHE A 291 -8.28 7.57 4.91
CA PHE A 291 -9.37 8.54 4.86
C PHE A 291 -10.37 8.30 5.98
N ILE A 292 -11.03 9.37 6.39
CA ILE A 292 -11.72 9.53 7.67
C ILE A 292 -12.87 8.54 8.00
N PHE A 293 -12.93 7.30 7.50
CA PHE A 293 -13.98 6.31 7.75
C PHE A 293 -14.29 6.07 9.23
N ASP A 294 -13.32 6.23 10.14
CA ASP A 294 -13.59 6.12 11.58
C ASP A 294 -14.34 7.34 12.17
N THR A 295 -14.33 8.48 11.49
CA THR A 295 -15.05 9.70 11.89
C THR A 295 -16.21 10.06 10.95
N TYR A 296 -16.07 9.82 9.65
CA TYR A 296 -17.02 10.06 8.57
C TYR A 296 -16.86 9.03 7.43
N ARG A 297 -17.95 8.35 7.07
CA ARG A 297 -18.01 7.44 5.92
C ARG A 297 -17.99 8.25 4.61
N ALA A 298 -16.80 8.47 4.04
CA ALA A 298 -16.65 9.23 2.81
C ALA A 298 -17.27 8.55 1.59
N HIS A 299 -17.23 7.21 1.55
CA HIS A 299 -17.88 6.35 0.57
C HIS A 299 -17.94 4.91 1.13
N GLU A 300 -18.48 3.97 0.36
CA GLU A 300 -18.40 2.55 0.69
C GLU A 300 -16.96 2.03 0.51
N ASP A 301 -16.54 1.06 1.32
CA ASP A 301 -15.17 0.52 1.30
C ASP A 301 -15.12 -1.01 1.47
N TRP A 302 -16.25 -1.71 1.36
CA TRP A 302 -16.27 -3.17 1.45
C TRP A 302 -15.45 -3.82 0.31
N CYS A 303 -14.98 -5.05 0.50
CA CYS A 303 -13.96 -5.72 -0.32
C CYS A 303 -14.25 -5.81 -1.82
N ARG A 304 -15.51 -5.95 -2.22
CA ARG A 304 -15.95 -6.01 -3.65
C ARG A 304 -16.74 -4.78 -4.10
N TRP A 305 -16.47 -3.62 -3.50
CA TRP A 305 -16.98 -2.33 -3.99
C TRP A 305 -15.94 -1.71 -4.93
N ARG A 306 -16.36 -1.28 -6.12
CA ARG A 306 -15.53 -0.49 -7.04
C ARG A 306 -15.95 0.97 -7.03
N ALA A 307 -14.97 1.88 -6.94
CA ALA A 307 -15.22 3.30 -6.80
C ALA A 307 -15.69 3.93 -8.11
N PRO A 308 -16.34 5.11 -8.09
CA PRO A 308 -16.48 5.89 -9.31
C PRO A 308 -15.12 6.25 -9.92
N PHE A 309 -15.10 6.60 -11.21
CA PHE A 309 -13.87 6.86 -11.98
C PHE A 309 -13.20 8.20 -11.62
N TRP A 310 -13.07 8.50 -10.33
CA TRP A 310 -12.54 9.76 -9.78
C TRP A 310 -11.04 9.95 -10.04
N HIS A 311 -10.30 8.84 -10.19
CA HIS A 311 -8.85 8.82 -10.41
C HIS A 311 -8.47 8.06 -11.68
N GLY A 312 -9.39 8.06 -12.64
CA GLY A 312 -9.37 7.21 -13.80
C GLY A 312 -8.37 7.61 -14.87
N THR A 313 -7.36 6.77 -15.10
CA THR A 313 -6.37 6.91 -16.18
C THR A 313 -6.04 5.53 -16.76
N ARG A 314 -5.39 5.47 -17.93
CA ARG A 314 -4.75 4.21 -18.33
C ARG A 314 -3.61 3.92 -17.37
N VAL A 315 -3.47 2.66 -16.95
CA VAL A 315 -2.41 2.28 -15.98
C VAL A 315 -1.04 2.70 -16.49
N LEU A 316 -0.73 2.45 -17.76
CA LEU A 316 0.58 2.73 -18.35
C LEU A 316 0.74 4.14 -18.93
N ALA A 317 -0.18 5.07 -18.66
CA ALA A 317 -0.02 6.47 -19.07
C ALA A 317 1.15 7.13 -18.31
N SER A 318 1.95 7.95 -19.00
CA SER A 318 3.08 8.66 -18.37
C SER A 318 2.65 9.64 -17.27
N ASP A 319 1.41 10.13 -17.36
CA ASP A 319 0.73 11.02 -16.45
C ASP A 319 -0.38 10.29 -15.66
N SER A 320 -0.33 8.96 -15.57
CA SER A 320 -1.28 8.18 -14.75
C SER A 320 -1.30 8.71 -13.31
N HIS A 321 -2.45 8.65 -12.67
CA HIS A 321 -2.72 9.36 -11.42
C HIS A 321 -1.76 8.97 -10.27
N ALA A 322 -1.41 9.94 -9.43
CA ALA A 322 -0.65 9.79 -8.18
C ALA A 322 -1.14 10.82 -7.15
N ASN A 323 -1.10 10.47 -5.87
CA ASN A 323 -1.54 11.34 -4.77
C ASN A 323 -0.90 10.92 -3.44
N TYR A 324 -1.00 11.76 -2.41
CA TYR A 324 -0.29 11.61 -1.13
C TYR A 324 -0.61 10.35 -0.34
N HIS A 325 -1.76 9.75 -0.60
CA HIS A 325 -2.22 8.55 0.07
C HIS A 325 -2.37 7.37 -0.89
N LEU A 326 -1.88 7.49 -2.14
CA LEU A 326 -1.99 6.43 -3.14
C LEU A 326 -0.67 5.66 -3.23
N GLY A 327 -0.71 4.40 -2.83
CA GLY A 327 0.31 3.36 -2.99
C GLY A 327 -0.17 2.23 -3.88
N PHE A 328 0.29 1.01 -3.61
CA PHE A 328 -0.04 -0.20 -4.36
C PHE A 328 0.48 -1.43 -3.60
N ARG A 329 0.14 -2.62 -4.10
CA ARG A 329 0.81 -3.88 -3.76
C ARG A 329 0.94 -4.75 -5.01
N CYS A 330 1.85 -5.71 -4.99
CA CYS A 330 2.12 -6.56 -6.14
C CYS A 330 1.45 -7.92 -6.05
N CYS A 331 1.18 -8.51 -7.22
CA CYS A 331 0.73 -9.88 -7.37
C CYS A 331 1.77 -10.69 -8.15
N ASN A 332 1.87 -11.98 -7.88
CA ASN A 332 2.72 -12.91 -8.61
C ASN A 332 1.88 -14.02 -9.23
N THR A 333 2.06 -14.32 -10.52
CA THR A 333 1.44 -15.50 -11.13
C THR A 333 2.34 -16.71 -10.90
N LEU A 334 1.81 -17.75 -10.27
CA LEU A 334 2.56 -18.98 -10.02
C LEU A 334 2.59 -19.83 -11.29
N THR A 335 3.76 -19.93 -11.91
CA THR A 335 4.03 -20.97 -12.90
C THR A 335 4.17 -22.29 -12.15
N LYS A 336 3.17 -23.17 -12.20
CA LYS A 336 3.38 -24.55 -11.75
C LYS A 336 4.51 -25.12 -12.60
N SER A 337 5.63 -25.49 -11.97
CA SER A 337 6.60 -26.34 -12.66
C SER A 337 5.83 -27.58 -13.15
N PRO A 338 5.97 -27.97 -14.43
CA PRO A 338 5.22 -29.06 -15.02
C PRO A 338 5.38 -30.38 -14.25
#